data_AF-A0A0C2Y8Z3-F1
#
_entry.id   AF-A0A0C2Y8Z3-F1
#
_cell.length_a   1.000
_cell.length_b   1.000
_cell.length_c   1.000
_cell.angle_alpha   90.00
_cell.angle_beta   90.00
_cell.angle_gamma   90.00
#
_symmetry.space_group_name_H-M   'P 1'
#
loop_
_entity.id
_entity.type
_entity.pdbx_description
1 polymer ?
#
loop_
_entity_poly.entity_id
_entity_poly.type
_entity_poly.pdbx_seq_one_letter_code
_entity_poly.pdbx_strand_id
1 'polypeptide(L)'
;MARLSNTRIEPTVEAMAISKTELKLRTVVQFIKPHPSSNDWRTILWFSMDHPVPPNAPGASRHLSGNPNLLPWSYTLSPVPVLLRDAADTQVSKTFTIPESDTVPLPTLPISFANLALYLQAALDDSRRHSADGSNLGKLGKVVQMCYPSVEQNFLEFDVPERSSVSGLFKRVIGRGHKDKKKGKQTNNEETYQLVTPFVPDEWG
;
A
#
# COMPACT_ATOMS: atom_id res chain seq x y z
N MET A 1 13.90 -20.99 -1.04
CA MET A 1 13.15 -19.86 -0.44
C MET A 1 13.61 -19.69 1.00
N ALA A 2 14.19 -18.54 1.37
CA ALA A 2 14.54 -18.26 2.76
C ALA A 2 13.24 -17.96 3.53
N ARG A 3 12.94 -18.74 4.57
CA ARG A 3 11.84 -18.46 5.51
C ARG A 3 12.30 -17.34 6.45
N LEU A 4 11.87 -16.11 6.20
CA LEU A 4 12.13 -14.93 7.04
C LEU A 4 11.27 -14.91 8.32
N SER A 5 10.95 -16.07 8.89
CA SER A 5 10.01 -16.17 10.03
C SER A 5 10.48 -15.43 11.28
N ASN A 6 11.78 -15.13 11.37
CA ASN A 6 12.39 -14.45 12.51
C ASN A 6 12.68 -12.97 12.26
N THR A 7 12.34 -12.42 11.08
CA THR A 7 12.56 -11.00 10.81
C THR A 7 11.52 -10.17 11.58
N ARG A 8 12.02 -9.23 12.37
CA ARG A 8 11.22 -8.33 13.20
C ARG A 8 11.82 -6.94 13.20
N ILE A 9 10.97 -5.95 13.41
CA ILE A 9 11.37 -4.56 13.62
C ILE A 9 11.52 -4.38 15.13
N GLU A 10 12.70 -3.91 15.54
CA GLU A 10 13.05 -3.61 16.92
C GLU A 10 13.05 -2.10 17.14
N PRO A 11 12.67 -1.62 18.32
CA PRO A 11 12.95 -0.23 18.70
C PRO A 11 14.46 -0.01 18.83
N THR A 12 14.92 1.21 18.61
CA THR A 12 16.34 1.55 18.83
C THR A 12 16.68 1.48 20.32
N VAL A 13 17.94 1.16 20.64
CA VAL A 13 18.41 1.09 22.03
C VAL A 13 18.22 2.42 22.76
N GLU A 14 18.47 3.53 22.07
CA GLU A 14 18.23 4.88 22.59
C GLU A 14 16.76 5.09 22.97
N ALA A 15 15.84 4.65 22.10
CA ALA A 15 14.43 4.83 22.36
C ALA A 15 13.90 3.91 23.48
N MET A 16 14.45 2.70 23.62
CA MET A 16 14.19 1.84 24.78
C MET A 16 14.72 2.45 26.08
N ALA A 17 15.86 3.12 26.05
CA ALA A 17 16.48 3.71 27.24
C ALA A 17 15.71 4.92 27.79
N ILE A 18 15.08 5.70 26.91
CA ILE A 18 14.34 6.91 27.29
C ILE A 18 12.84 6.67 27.51
N SER A 19 12.28 5.62 26.91
CA SER A 19 10.84 5.38 26.99
C SER A 19 10.43 4.76 28.32
N LYS A 20 9.37 5.33 28.91
CA LYS A 20 8.69 4.79 30.11
C LYS A 20 7.38 4.09 29.76
N THR A 21 7.03 4.05 28.48
CA THR A 21 5.77 3.52 27.95
C THR A 21 6.04 2.54 26.82
N GLU A 22 5.00 1.80 26.42
CA GLU A 22 5.06 0.96 25.23
C GLU A 22 5.43 1.79 24.00
N LEU A 23 6.33 1.25 23.19
CA LEU A 23 6.77 1.87 21.96
C LEU A 23 5.87 1.40 20.82
N LYS A 24 5.15 2.34 20.21
CA LYS A 24 4.25 2.08 19.09
C LYS A 24 4.89 2.48 17.76
N LEU A 25 4.53 1.79 16.69
CA LEU A 25 5.03 2.03 15.34
C LEU A 25 4.01 2.82 14.52
N ARG A 26 4.40 4.01 14.03
CA ARG A 26 3.64 4.74 13.00
C ARG A 26 4.05 4.24 11.63
N THR A 27 3.07 4.18 10.72
CA THR A 27 3.27 3.74 9.34
C THR A 27 2.73 4.78 8.37
N VAL A 28 3.58 5.19 7.43
CA VAL A 28 3.18 5.99 6.27
C VAL A 28 3.39 5.14 5.02
N VAL A 29 2.32 4.98 4.24
CA VAL A 29 2.31 4.28 2.97
C VAL A 29 2.46 5.30 1.85
N GLN A 30 3.48 5.13 1.01
CA GLN A 30 3.72 5.96 -0.16
C GLN A 30 3.65 5.10 -1.42
N PHE A 31 2.82 5.51 -2.38
CA PHE A 31 2.78 4.95 -3.72
C PHE A 31 3.47 5.91 -4.66
N ILE A 32 4.50 5.46 -5.37
CA ILE A 32 5.30 6.30 -6.26
C ILE A 32 5.45 5.67 -7.64
N LYS A 33 5.34 6.51 -8.68
CA LYS A 33 5.73 6.16 -10.04
C LYS A 33 7.19 6.53 -10.29
N PRO A 34 7.98 5.67 -10.96
CA PRO A 34 9.31 6.04 -11.38
C PRO A 34 9.30 7.17 -12.44
N HIS A 35 8.21 7.29 -13.21
CA HIS A 35 8.03 8.32 -14.23
C HIS A 35 6.53 8.65 -14.41
N PRO A 36 6.13 9.91 -14.72
CA PRO A 36 4.73 10.28 -14.92
C PRO A 36 3.94 9.44 -15.93
N SER A 37 4.60 9.00 -17.01
CA SER A 37 4.00 8.15 -18.04
C SER A 37 4.02 6.65 -17.71
N SER A 38 4.69 6.24 -16.62
CA SER A 38 4.71 4.84 -16.22
C SER A 38 3.33 4.43 -15.70
N ASN A 39 2.93 3.20 -15.99
CA ASN A 39 1.75 2.58 -15.38
C ASN A 39 2.10 1.83 -14.08
N ASP A 40 3.39 1.65 -13.80
CA ASP A 40 3.86 0.87 -12.66
C ASP A 40 3.97 1.73 -11.41
N TRP A 41 3.30 1.29 -10.36
CA TRP A 41 3.37 1.89 -9.03
C TRP A 41 4.26 1.06 -8.11
N ARG A 42 5.13 1.73 -7.36
CA ARG A 42 5.91 1.13 -6.27
C ARG A 42 5.33 1.55 -4.94
N THR A 43 5.24 0.62 -4.00
CA THR A 43 4.81 0.91 -2.63
C THR A 43 6.05 0.99 -1.73
N ILE A 44 6.16 2.07 -0.96
CA ILE A 44 7.18 2.28 0.06
C ILE A 44 6.46 2.39 1.40
N LEU A 45 6.93 1.63 2.38
CA LEU A 45 6.46 1.72 3.76
C LEU A 45 7.51 2.46 4.58
N TRP A 46 7.10 3.59 5.16
CA TRP A 46 7.91 4.36 6.07
C TRP A 46 7.47 4.09 7.49
N PHE A 47 8.43 3.71 8.32
CA PHE A 47 8.20 3.41 9.73
C PHE A 47 8.88 4.46 10.60
N SER A 48 8.16 4.92 11.61
CA SER A 48 8.70 5.79 12.65
C SER A 48 8.12 5.39 14.00
N MET A 49 8.82 5.76 15.07
CA MET A 49 8.28 5.59 16.41
C MET A 49 7.18 6.63 16.67
N ASP A 50 6.11 6.20 17.32
CA ASP A 50 5.07 7.12 17.77
C ASP A 50 5.59 8.01 18.90
N HIS A 51 5.17 9.27 18.89
CA HIS A 51 5.51 10.23 19.92
C HIS A 51 4.24 10.99 20.31
N PRO A 52 4.00 11.18 21.62
CA PRO A 52 2.87 11.98 22.06
C PRO A 52 3.03 13.42 21.54
N VAL A 53 1.96 13.98 21.01
CA VAL A 53 1.94 15.36 20.54
C VAL A 53 1.84 16.28 21.77
N PRO A 54 2.82 17.14 22.06
CA PRO A 54 2.72 18.06 23.19
C PRO A 54 1.59 19.07 22.93
N PRO A 55 0.66 19.29 23.89
CA PRO A 55 -0.53 20.11 23.65
C PRO A 55 -0.21 21.57 23.32
N ASN A 56 0.92 22.08 23.81
CA ASN A 56 1.37 23.46 23.62
C ASN A 56 2.37 23.62 22.46
N ALA A 57 2.67 22.56 21.71
CA ALA A 57 3.59 22.67 20.59
C ALA A 57 2.95 23.41 19.41
N PRO A 58 3.71 24.23 18.66
CA PRO A 58 3.20 24.90 17.47
C PRO A 58 2.64 23.89 16.45
N GLY A 59 1.37 24.07 16.06
CA GLY A 59 0.70 23.15 15.14
C GLY A 59 0.35 21.78 15.73
N ALA A 60 0.33 21.61 17.06
CA ALA A 60 -0.10 20.36 17.70
C ALA A 60 -1.51 19.92 17.28
N SER A 61 -2.44 20.87 17.18
CA SER A 61 -3.86 20.60 16.89
C SER A 61 -4.09 19.82 15.59
N ARG A 62 -3.30 20.07 14.54
CA ARG A 62 -3.41 19.33 13.27
C ARG A 62 -2.98 17.86 13.41
N HIS A 63 -2.03 17.55 14.29
CA HIS A 63 -1.55 16.18 14.50
C HIS A 63 -2.45 15.39 15.46
N LEU A 64 -3.22 16.07 16.30
CA LEU A 64 -4.23 15.44 17.18
C LEU A 64 -5.51 15.01 16.41
N SER A 65 -5.74 15.56 15.21
CA SER A 65 -6.93 15.28 14.41
C SER A 65 -7.00 13.88 13.77
N GLY A 66 -5.90 13.10 13.82
CA GLY A 66 -5.82 11.81 13.14
C GLY A 66 -5.90 11.90 11.61
N ASN A 67 -5.61 13.07 11.02
CA ASN A 67 -5.70 13.28 9.59
C ASN A 67 -4.70 12.39 8.80
N PRO A 68 -5.16 11.46 7.95
CA PRO A 68 -4.29 10.54 7.24
C PRO A 68 -3.47 11.18 6.11
N ASN A 69 -3.74 12.45 5.78
CA ASN A 69 -2.96 13.20 4.79
C ASN A 69 -1.76 13.96 5.41
N LEU A 70 -1.60 13.90 6.73
CA LEU A 70 -0.49 14.55 7.43
C LEU A 70 0.54 13.52 7.85
N LEU A 71 1.81 13.89 7.76
CA LEU A 71 2.88 13.07 8.32
C LEU A 71 2.76 13.02 9.86
N PRO A 72 3.10 11.87 10.49
CA PRO A 72 3.14 11.75 11.94
C PRO A 72 3.99 12.82 12.63
N TRP A 73 3.66 13.13 13.88
CA TRP A 73 4.41 14.09 14.70
C TRP A 73 5.91 13.74 14.82
N SER A 74 6.28 12.47 14.76
CA SER A 74 7.69 12.03 14.76
C SER A 74 8.56 12.74 13.69
N TYR A 75 7.96 13.16 12.58
CA TYR A 75 8.66 13.87 11.50
C TYR A 75 8.86 15.38 11.76
N THR A 76 8.34 15.91 12.87
CA THR A 76 8.73 17.25 13.37
C THR A 76 9.96 17.17 14.27
N LEU A 77 10.27 15.99 14.80
CA LEU A 77 11.40 15.73 15.71
C LEU A 77 12.64 15.18 15.00
N SER A 78 12.47 14.69 13.77
CA SER A 78 13.52 14.01 13.00
C SER A 78 13.46 14.42 11.52
N PRO A 79 14.59 14.38 10.80
CA PRO A 79 14.61 14.78 9.40
C PRO A 79 13.69 13.89 8.55
N VAL A 80 12.82 14.52 7.77
CA VAL A 80 11.94 13.82 6.84
C VAL A 80 12.77 13.24 5.67
N PRO A 81 12.62 11.94 5.36
CA PRO A 81 13.26 11.33 4.20
C PRO A 81 12.98 12.14 2.93
N VAL A 82 13.97 12.28 2.06
CA VAL A 82 13.89 13.17 0.88
C VAL A 82 12.67 12.84 0.02
N LEU A 83 12.40 11.55 -0.20
CA LEU A 83 11.23 11.08 -0.98
C LEU A 83 9.88 11.42 -0.33
N LEU A 84 9.87 11.77 0.96
CA LEU A 84 8.67 12.06 1.75
C LEU A 84 8.53 13.56 2.09
N ARG A 85 9.51 14.41 1.77
CA ARG A 85 9.44 15.86 2.06
C ARG A 85 8.28 16.54 1.35
N ASP A 86 8.01 16.13 0.12
CA ASP A 86 6.91 16.62 -0.69
C ASP A 86 5.76 15.59 -0.71
N ALA A 87 5.43 15.00 0.46
CA ALA A 87 4.41 13.97 0.66
C ALA A 87 2.96 14.39 0.30
N ALA A 88 2.78 15.44 -0.50
CA ALA A 88 1.52 15.79 -1.12
C ALA A 88 1.13 14.76 -2.19
N ASP A 89 -0.18 14.61 -2.38
CA ASP A 89 -0.70 13.81 -3.47
C ASP A 89 -0.47 14.53 -4.81
N THR A 90 0.33 13.92 -5.66
CA THR A 90 0.58 14.35 -7.04
C THR A 90 0.13 13.26 -8.01
N GLN A 91 0.32 13.48 -9.32
CA GLN A 91 0.06 12.43 -10.32
C GLN A 91 1.02 11.23 -10.18
N VAL A 92 2.19 11.44 -9.58
CA VAL A 92 3.25 10.43 -9.47
C VAL A 92 3.52 9.94 -8.06
N SER A 93 2.96 10.59 -7.04
CA SER A 93 3.13 10.21 -5.64
C SER A 93 1.79 10.32 -4.92
N LYS A 94 1.41 9.31 -4.15
CA LYS A 94 0.27 9.32 -3.24
C LYS A 94 0.77 8.91 -1.86
N THR A 95 0.34 9.63 -0.82
CA THR A 95 0.77 9.33 0.55
C THR A 95 -0.44 9.11 1.45
N PHE A 96 -0.33 8.14 2.35
CA PHE A 96 -1.34 7.88 3.37
C PHE A 96 -0.67 7.49 4.69
N THR A 97 -0.92 8.27 5.73
CA THR A 97 -0.56 7.92 7.11
C THR A 97 -1.67 7.08 7.70
N ILE A 98 -1.34 5.88 8.19
CA ILE A 98 -2.30 5.03 8.90
C ILE A 98 -2.62 5.69 10.24
N PRO A 99 -3.86 6.16 10.46
CA PRO A 99 -4.23 6.78 11.72
C PRO A 99 -4.35 5.71 12.81
N GLU A 100 -4.22 6.13 14.07
CA GLU A 100 -4.59 5.27 15.19
C GLU A 100 -6.10 5.28 15.34
N SER A 101 -6.71 4.10 15.44
CA SER A 101 -8.13 3.95 15.71
C SER A 101 -8.36 2.82 16.72
N ASP A 102 -9.55 2.79 17.32
CA ASP A 102 -9.94 1.71 18.23
C ASP A 102 -10.05 0.35 17.51
N THR A 103 -10.37 0.37 16.21
CA THR A 103 -10.48 -0.84 15.37
C THR A 103 -9.12 -1.35 14.90
N VAL A 104 -8.18 -0.44 14.65
CA VAL A 104 -6.83 -0.73 14.17
C VAL A 104 -5.83 0.07 15.01
N PRO A 105 -5.49 -0.41 16.22
CA PRO A 105 -4.51 0.26 17.06
C PRO A 105 -3.12 0.15 16.44
N LEU A 106 -2.25 1.12 16.74
CA LEU A 106 -0.87 1.06 16.30
C LEU A 106 -0.17 -0.17 16.89
N PRO A 107 0.69 -0.85 16.12
CA PRO A 107 1.35 -2.02 16.62
C PRO A 107 2.47 -1.64 17.58
N THR A 108 2.59 -2.44 18.64
CA THR A 108 3.65 -2.34 19.64
C THR A 108 4.94 -2.96 19.11
N LEU A 109 6.08 -2.35 19.43
CA LEU A 109 7.41 -2.87 19.14
C LEU A 109 7.95 -3.72 20.30
N PRO A 110 8.67 -4.81 20.02
CA PRO A 110 9.01 -5.32 18.69
C PRO A 110 7.84 -5.98 17.95
N ILE A 111 7.87 -5.91 16.62
CA ILE A 111 6.86 -6.53 15.76
C ILE A 111 7.50 -7.44 14.72
N SER A 112 7.02 -8.68 14.59
CA SER A 112 7.42 -9.60 13.52
C SER A 112 6.84 -9.16 12.17
N PHE A 113 7.48 -9.56 11.07
CA PHE A 113 6.97 -9.23 9.73
C PHE A 113 5.60 -9.87 9.44
N ALA A 114 5.33 -11.05 10.00
CA ALA A 114 4.02 -11.70 9.89
C ALA A 114 2.92 -10.87 10.59
N ASN A 115 3.18 -10.40 11.80
CA ASN A 115 2.24 -9.55 12.54
C ASN A 115 2.09 -8.18 11.87
N LEU A 116 3.18 -7.63 11.31
CA LEU A 116 3.15 -6.41 10.52
C LEU A 116 2.25 -6.56 9.28
N ALA A 117 2.35 -7.68 8.57
CA ALA A 117 1.49 -7.96 7.43
C ALA A 117 0.01 -8.04 7.82
N LEU A 118 -0.32 -8.69 8.94
CA LEU A 118 -1.68 -8.73 9.47
C LEU A 118 -2.20 -7.34 9.85
N TYR A 119 -1.35 -6.52 10.48
CA TYR A 119 -1.68 -5.13 10.79
C TYR A 119 -1.96 -4.31 9.52
N LEU A 120 -1.09 -4.40 8.50
CA LEU A 120 -1.27 -3.68 7.24
C LEU A 120 -2.54 -4.13 6.49
N GLN A 121 -2.85 -5.42 6.53
CA GLN A 121 -4.09 -5.97 5.97
C GLN A 121 -5.32 -5.39 6.70
N ALA A 122 -5.32 -5.41 8.04
CA ALA A 122 -6.40 -4.86 8.84
C ALA A 122 -6.61 -3.35 8.57
N ALA A 123 -5.52 -2.58 8.45
CA ALA A 123 -5.58 -1.16 8.11
C ALA A 123 -6.16 -0.91 6.71
N LEU A 124 -5.83 -1.74 5.72
CA LEU A 124 -6.40 -1.64 4.38
C LEU A 124 -7.89 -1.97 4.38
N ASP A 125 -8.30 -3.01 5.10
CA ASP A 125 -9.69 -3.42 5.19
C ASP A 125 -10.54 -2.39 5.94
N ASP A 126 -10.01 -1.80 7.02
CA ASP A 126 -10.65 -0.69 7.73
C ASP A 126 -10.82 0.53 6.81
N SER A 127 -9.80 0.88 6.02
CA SER A 127 -9.92 1.95 5.01
C SER A 127 -11.01 1.65 3.98
N ARG A 128 -11.07 0.41 3.45
CA ARG A 128 -12.10 0.03 2.47
C ARG A 128 -13.52 0.21 2.99
N ARG A 129 -13.77 -0.09 4.28
CA ARG A 129 -15.08 0.11 4.93
C ARG A 129 -15.52 1.58 4.92
N HIS A 130 -14.58 2.50 5.09
CA HIS A 130 -14.85 3.95 5.11
C HIS A 130 -14.84 4.61 3.72
N SER A 131 -14.79 3.84 2.63
CA SER A 131 -14.69 4.38 1.26
C SER A 131 -15.93 5.14 0.79
N ALA A 132 -17.11 4.83 1.35
CA ALA A 132 -18.38 5.45 1.02
C ALA A 132 -18.64 6.76 1.80
N ASP A 133 -18.01 6.93 2.97
CA ASP A 133 -18.40 7.96 3.95
C ASP A 133 -17.85 9.37 3.65
N GLY A 134 -17.23 9.57 2.48
CA GLY A 134 -16.58 10.84 2.12
C GLY A 134 -15.38 11.22 3.00
N SER A 135 -15.09 10.44 4.04
CA SER A 135 -13.99 10.65 4.96
C SER A 135 -12.65 10.33 4.28
N ASN A 136 -11.59 11.00 4.73
CA ASN A 136 -10.24 10.72 4.24
C ASN A 136 -9.73 9.33 4.67
N LEU A 137 -10.41 8.65 5.59
CA LEU A 137 -10.06 7.30 6.05
C LEU A 137 -10.23 6.27 4.92
N GLY A 138 -11.18 6.49 4.00
CA GLY A 138 -11.38 5.67 2.81
C GLY A 138 -10.32 5.80 1.72
N LYS A 139 -9.35 6.71 1.88
CA LYS A 139 -8.39 7.05 0.83
C LYS A 139 -7.44 5.90 0.51
N LEU A 140 -6.93 5.16 1.50
CA LEU A 140 -5.95 4.10 1.25
C LEU A 140 -6.52 3.02 0.34
N GLY A 141 -7.73 2.52 0.62
CA GLY A 141 -8.42 1.55 -0.24
C GLY A 141 -8.54 2.04 -1.69
N LYS A 142 -8.99 3.28 -1.90
CA LYS A 142 -9.11 3.90 -3.23
C LYS A 142 -7.78 4.03 -3.95
N VAL A 143 -6.71 4.42 -3.24
CA VAL A 143 -5.37 4.54 -3.82
C VAL A 143 -4.80 3.18 -4.19
N VAL A 144 -4.98 2.16 -3.35
CA VAL A 144 -4.55 0.78 -3.66
C VAL A 144 -5.26 0.26 -4.90
N GLN A 145 -6.58 0.43 -4.98
CA GLN A 145 -7.37 0.04 -6.16
C GLN A 145 -6.90 0.75 -7.44
N MET A 146 -6.58 2.04 -7.34
CA MET A 146 -6.06 2.83 -8.47
C MET A 146 -4.66 2.40 -8.90
N CYS A 147 -3.78 2.09 -7.94
CA CYS A 147 -2.39 1.70 -8.20
C CYS A 147 -2.27 0.26 -8.70
N TYR A 148 -3.15 -0.64 -8.26
CA TYR A 148 -3.07 -2.10 -8.49
C TYR A 148 -4.42 -2.72 -8.87
N PRO A 149 -5.04 -2.31 -10.00
CA PRO A 149 -6.40 -2.72 -10.36
C PRO A 149 -6.54 -4.23 -10.65
N SER A 150 -5.49 -4.88 -11.16
CA SER A 150 -5.49 -6.32 -11.48
C SER A 150 -5.45 -7.21 -10.25
N VAL A 151 -4.86 -6.74 -9.15
CA VAL A 151 -4.74 -7.51 -7.91
C VAL A 151 -6.11 -7.72 -7.28
N GLU A 152 -6.98 -6.71 -7.31
CA GLU A 152 -8.32 -6.81 -6.74
C GLU A 152 -9.28 -7.71 -7.54
N GLN A 153 -9.09 -7.82 -8.86
CA GLN A 153 -9.89 -8.72 -9.70
C GLN A 153 -9.67 -10.19 -9.34
N ASN A 154 -8.44 -10.57 -9.00
CA ASN A 154 -8.11 -11.95 -8.60
C ASN A 154 -8.64 -12.33 -7.21
N PHE A 155 -8.82 -11.35 -6.30
CA PHE A 155 -9.42 -11.62 -4.98
C PHE A 155 -10.94 -11.82 -5.05
N LEU A 156 -11.61 -11.27 -6.06
CA LEU A 156 -13.04 -11.50 -6.30
C LEU A 156 -13.33 -12.86 -6.96
N GLU A 157 -12.32 -13.53 -7.54
CA GLU A 157 -12.49 -14.87 -8.13
C GLU A 157 -12.43 -16.01 -7.10
N PHE A 158 -11.90 -15.76 -5.88
CA PHE A 158 -11.66 -16.83 -4.89
C PHE A 158 -12.58 -16.82 -3.67
N ASP A 159 -13.55 -15.91 -3.58
CA ASP A 159 -14.60 -16.01 -2.55
C ASP A 159 -15.95 -15.50 -3.05
N VAL A 160 -16.96 -16.37 -2.81
CA VAL A 160 -18.42 -16.19 -2.94
C VAL A 160 -19.07 -16.82 -4.19
N PRO A 161 -19.85 -17.91 -4.03
CA PRO A 161 -20.76 -18.36 -5.08
C PRO A 161 -21.92 -17.35 -5.24
N GLU A 162 -22.06 -16.89 -6.47
CA GLU A 162 -23.25 -16.28 -7.11
C GLU A 162 -24.22 -15.49 -6.22
N ARG A 163 -24.13 -14.16 -6.33
CA ARG A 163 -25.33 -13.34 -6.51
C ARG A 163 -25.25 -12.63 -7.84
N SER A 164 -25.90 -13.24 -8.82
CA SER A 164 -26.37 -12.62 -10.06
C SER A 164 -26.96 -11.23 -9.77
N SER A 165 -26.24 -10.18 -10.16
CA SER A 165 -26.84 -8.85 -10.34
C SER A 165 -26.52 -8.37 -11.76
N VAL A 166 -27.60 -8.25 -12.51
CA VAL A 166 -27.62 -7.89 -13.92
C VAL A 166 -27.42 -6.39 -14.02
N SER A 167 -26.25 -5.94 -14.48
CA SER A 167 -26.05 -4.55 -14.92
C SER A 167 -25.14 -4.50 -16.14
N GLY A 168 -25.64 -5.07 -17.24
CA GLY A 168 -24.98 -5.06 -18.53
C GLY A 168 -25.98 -4.92 -19.66
N LEU A 169 -26.67 -3.77 -19.75
CA LEU A 169 -27.62 -3.51 -20.84
C LEU A 169 -27.67 -2.04 -21.25
N PHE A 170 -26.57 -1.48 -21.75
CA PHE A 170 -26.62 -0.37 -22.72
C PHE A 170 -25.50 -0.48 -23.75
N LYS A 171 -25.65 -1.42 -24.69
CA LYS A 171 -24.94 -1.38 -25.98
C LYS A 171 -25.87 -1.89 -27.07
N ARG A 172 -26.51 -0.96 -27.77
CA ARG A 172 -27.14 -1.23 -29.07
C ARG A 172 -27.09 0.05 -29.91
N VAL A 173 -27.03 -0.16 -31.23
CA VAL A 173 -26.98 0.80 -32.36
C VAL A 173 -25.53 1.08 -32.83
N ILE A 174 -25.11 0.91 -34.09
CA ILE A 174 -25.61 0.36 -35.36
C ILE A 174 -24.32 0.07 -36.17
N GLY A 175 -24.25 -1.03 -36.94
CA GLY A 175 -23.08 -1.28 -37.80
C GLY A 175 -23.19 -2.56 -38.60
N ARG A 176 -23.88 -2.46 -39.74
CA ARG A 176 -24.24 -3.52 -40.68
C ARG A 176 -23.07 -3.76 -41.65
N GLY A 177 -22.64 -5.01 -41.87
CA GLY A 177 -21.98 -5.36 -43.14
C GLY A 177 -20.87 -6.43 -43.16
N HIS A 178 -21.29 -7.67 -43.47
CA HIS A 178 -20.77 -8.49 -44.59
C HIS A 178 -19.47 -9.35 -44.48
N LYS A 179 -19.72 -10.67 -44.62
CA LYS A 179 -19.01 -11.77 -45.33
C LYS A 179 -17.65 -12.35 -44.87
N ASP A 180 -17.76 -13.67 -44.63
CA ASP A 180 -17.00 -14.80 -45.18
C ASP A 180 -15.66 -15.28 -44.59
N LYS A 181 -15.74 -16.52 -44.05
CA LYS A 181 -14.90 -17.72 -44.31
C LYS A 181 -13.37 -17.65 -44.16
N LYS A 182 -12.85 -18.38 -43.16
CA LYS A 182 -11.98 -19.58 -43.27
C LYS A 182 -11.40 -19.93 -41.88
N LYS A 183 -11.70 -21.12 -41.34
CA LYS A 183 -10.80 -22.29 -41.28
C LYS A 183 -9.39 -21.98 -40.75
N GLY A 184 -9.07 -22.52 -39.56
CA GLY A 184 -7.69 -22.57 -39.05
C GLY A 184 -7.62 -23.10 -37.62
N LYS A 185 -7.73 -24.41 -37.47
CA LYS A 185 -7.55 -25.17 -36.23
C LYS A 185 -6.06 -25.43 -36.06
N GLN A 186 -5.38 -24.86 -35.05
CA GLN A 186 -4.10 -25.40 -34.61
C GLN A 186 -3.84 -25.09 -33.14
N THR A 187 -3.78 -26.18 -32.39
CA THR A 187 -3.25 -26.34 -31.05
C THR A 187 -1.73 -26.32 -31.11
N ASN A 188 -1.05 -25.72 -30.13
CA ASN A 188 -0.09 -26.43 -29.27
C ASN A 188 0.67 -25.51 -28.32
N ASN A 189 0.82 -26.06 -27.12
CA ASN A 189 1.75 -25.75 -26.05
C ASN A 189 3.14 -25.30 -26.51
N GLU A 190 3.56 -24.13 -26.07
CA GLU A 190 4.98 -23.84 -25.83
C GLU A 190 5.15 -23.62 -24.32
N GLU A 191 5.29 -24.74 -23.62
CA GLU A 191 5.80 -24.80 -22.26
C GLU A 191 7.33 -24.64 -22.28
N THR A 192 7.85 -24.13 -21.16
CA THR A 192 9.13 -24.53 -20.53
C THR A 192 10.34 -23.60 -20.70
N TYR A 193 10.49 -22.75 -19.68
CA TYR A 193 11.70 -22.37 -18.93
C TYR A 193 13.09 -22.56 -19.55
N GLN A 194 13.88 -21.48 -19.54
CA GLN A 194 15.31 -21.58 -19.23
C GLN A 194 15.77 -20.44 -18.32
N LEU A 195 15.73 -20.73 -17.01
CA LEU A 195 16.50 -20.05 -15.98
C LEU A 195 17.98 -20.38 -16.16
N VAL A 196 18.80 -19.46 -16.66
CA VAL A 196 20.22 -19.32 -16.25
C VAL A 196 20.63 -17.86 -16.46
N THR A 197 20.90 -17.13 -15.38
CA THR A 197 21.67 -15.89 -15.40
C THR A 197 23.17 -16.23 -15.27
N PRO A 198 24.01 -16.00 -16.28
CA PRO A 198 25.44 -15.92 -16.04
C PRO A 198 25.78 -14.52 -15.55
N PHE A 199 25.96 -14.38 -14.23
CA PHE A 199 26.68 -13.24 -13.67
C PHE A 199 28.14 -13.34 -14.14
N VAL A 200 28.61 -12.32 -14.85
CA VAL A 200 30.04 -12.12 -15.11
C VAL A 200 30.55 -11.16 -14.03
N PRO A 201 31.48 -11.58 -13.14
CA PRO A 201 32.18 -10.65 -12.27
C PRO A 201 33.14 -9.84 -13.15
N ASP A 202 32.87 -8.55 -13.33
CA ASP A 202 33.87 -7.63 -13.90
C ASP A 202 34.91 -7.31 -12.81
N GLU A 203 36.11 -7.86 -13.01
CA GLU A 203 37.34 -7.52 -12.30
C GLU A 203 37.76 -6.09 -12.70
N TRP A 204 37.42 -5.10 -11.88
CA TRP A 204 38.14 -3.83 -11.84
C TRP A 204 38.49 -3.54 -10.38
N GLY A 205 39.79 -3.67 -10.11
CA GLY A 205 40.42 -3.44 -8.81
C GLY A 205 40.70 -1.98 -8.48
#